data_AF-A0A497MIS0-F1
#
_entry.id   AF-A0A497MIS0-F1
#
_cell.length_a   1.000
_cell.length_b   1.000
_cell.length_c   1.000
_cell.angle_alpha   90.00
_cell.angle_beta   90.00
_cell.angle_gamma   90.00
#
_symmetry.space_group_name_H-M   'P 1'
#
loop_
_entity.id
_entity.type
_entity.pdbx_description
1 polymer ?
#
loop_
_entity_poly.entity_id
_entity_poly.type
_entity_poly.pdbx_seq_one_letter_code
_entity_poly.pdbx_strand_id
1 'polypeptide(L)'
;MFSVNRGAFKIVEELMSNPEYYGVGVEKVEGGGTIIDAGVKVRGGYEAGLRITEICMGGLGKAYLTVRWYEDLLLPTVVVYSDEPCIATLGAQFAGWRIKVGDFFALGSGPARALSQQPKELYAKIGYKDESDVAVIVFETDKYPSADVFKYVADKCGVEPSNVYAVITPTSSIAGSTQISGRIVETGIHKLTELGFDPKKVVYGAGAAPIAPIHPKFTRAMGRT
;
A
#
# COMPACT_ATOMS: atom_id res chain seq x y z
N MET A 1 14.11 -15.64 5.41
CA MET A 1 13.76 -14.31 4.86
C MET A 1 12.35 -13.99 5.33
N PHE A 2 12.06 -12.78 5.81
CA PHE A 2 10.71 -12.41 6.25
C PHE A 2 9.78 -12.34 5.05
N SER A 3 8.53 -12.82 5.18
CA SER A 3 7.53 -12.72 4.12
C SER A 3 6.67 -11.47 4.27
N VAL A 4 6.82 -10.52 3.34
CA VAL A 4 6.03 -9.28 3.31
C VAL A 4 4.54 -9.54 3.09
N ASN A 5 4.16 -10.60 2.37
CA ASN A 5 2.76 -10.97 2.19
C ASN A 5 2.16 -11.49 3.49
N ARG A 6 2.83 -12.42 4.19
CA ARG A 6 2.36 -12.90 5.50
C ARG A 6 2.36 -11.79 6.55
N GLY A 7 3.34 -10.88 6.51
CA GLY A 7 3.40 -9.71 7.39
C GLY A 7 2.21 -8.78 7.20
N ALA A 8 1.93 -8.36 5.97
CA ALA A 8 0.76 -7.53 5.68
C ALA A 8 -0.56 -8.26 5.88
N PHE A 9 -0.62 -9.57 5.63
CA PHE A 9 -1.85 -10.34 5.80
C PHE A 9 -2.36 -10.30 7.24
N LYS A 10 -1.46 -10.34 8.24
CA LYS A 10 -1.85 -10.17 9.65
C LYS A 10 -2.57 -8.83 9.90
N ILE A 11 -2.14 -7.76 9.25
CA ILE A 11 -2.76 -6.44 9.36
C ILE A 11 -4.09 -6.41 8.62
N VAL A 12 -4.20 -7.10 7.48
CA VAL A 12 -5.47 -7.28 6.76
C VAL A 12 -6.46 -8.08 7.62
N GLU A 13 -6.02 -9.12 8.32
CA GLU A 13 -6.85 -9.87 9.28
C GLU A 13 -7.36 -8.98 10.41
N GLU A 14 -6.53 -8.09 10.97
CA GLU A 14 -6.96 -7.09 11.95
C GLU A 14 -8.07 -6.20 11.38
N LEU A 15 -7.90 -5.64 10.17
CA LEU A 15 -8.92 -4.82 9.51
C LEU A 15 -10.23 -5.58 9.31
N MET A 16 -10.16 -6.84 8.87
CA MET A 16 -11.34 -7.68 8.64
C MET A 16 -12.03 -8.11 9.93
N SER A 17 -11.29 -8.23 11.04
CA SER A 17 -11.84 -8.62 12.34
C SER A 17 -12.64 -7.52 13.02
N ASN A 18 -12.38 -6.25 12.70
CA ASN A 18 -13.06 -5.11 13.30
C ASN A 18 -13.34 -3.98 12.28
N PRO A 19 -14.15 -4.25 11.24
CA PRO A 19 -14.33 -3.33 10.12
C PRO A 19 -14.98 -2.01 10.54
N GLU A 20 -15.88 -2.03 11.52
CA GLU A 20 -16.55 -0.84 12.05
C GLU A 20 -15.57 0.13 12.73
N TYR A 21 -14.64 -0.39 13.53
CA TYR A 21 -13.62 0.43 14.19
C TYR A 21 -12.71 1.15 13.19
N TYR A 22 -12.28 0.44 12.14
CA TYR A 22 -11.43 1.01 11.11
C TYR A 22 -12.21 1.83 10.06
N GLY A 23 -13.55 1.73 10.04
CA GLY A 23 -14.39 2.38 9.05
C GLY A 23 -14.22 1.79 7.64
N VAL A 24 -13.89 0.49 7.54
CA VAL A 24 -13.64 -0.23 6.29
C VAL A 24 -14.81 -1.15 5.93
N GLY A 25 -15.01 -1.41 4.64
CA GLY A 25 -15.91 -2.43 4.13
C GLY A 25 -15.14 -3.70 3.76
N VAL A 26 -15.74 -4.87 3.97
CA VAL A 26 -15.15 -6.16 3.58
C VAL A 26 -16.12 -6.88 2.65
N GLU A 27 -15.68 -7.17 1.42
CA GLU A 27 -16.51 -7.79 0.39
C GLU A 27 -15.77 -8.99 -0.20
N LYS A 28 -16.40 -10.17 -0.16
CA LYS A 28 -15.90 -11.34 -0.88
C LYS A 28 -16.33 -11.26 -2.32
N VAL A 29 -15.42 -11.54 -3.25
CA VAL A 29 -15.74 -11.55 -4.66
C VAL A 29 -15.95 -12.99 -5.10
N GLU A 30 -17.13 -13.28 -5.65
CA GLU A 30 -17.44 -14.60 -6.20
C GLU A 30 -16.45 -14.91 -7.33
N GLY A 31 -15.80 -16.07 -7.24
CA GLY A 31 -14.75 -16.45 -8.19
C GLY A 31 -13.37 -15.81 -7.93
N GLY A 32 -13.18 -15.00 -6.89
CA GLY A 32 -11.83 -14.71 -6.39
C GLY A 32 -11.67 -13.63 -5.32
N GLY A 33 -11.13 -14.02 -4.17
CA GLY A 33 -10.48 -13.13 -3.20
C GLY A 33 -11.40 -12.28 -2.33
N THR A 34 -10.78 -11.35 -1.61
CA THR A 34 -11.46 -10.42 -0.69
C THR A 34 -11.03 -8.98 -0.95
N ILE A 35 -12.00 -8.08 -1.05
CA ILE A 35 -11.82 -6.63 -1.12
C ILE A 35 -11.93 -6.04 0.29
N ILE A 36 -10.99 -5.17 0.63
CA ILE A 36 -11.04 -4.29 1.79
C ILE A 36 -11.22 -2.86 1.25
N ASP A 37 -12.44 -2.34 1.30
CA ASP A 37 -12.77 -0.98 0.90
C ASP A 37 -12.45 -0.01 2.04
N ALA A 38 -11.54 0.93 1.80
CA ALA A 38 -11.13 1.93 2.76
C ALA A 38 -11.43 3.37 2.32
N GLY A 39 -12.37 3.58 1.38
CA GLY A 39 -12.75 4.95 1.01
C GLY A 39 -13.62 5.12 -0.23
N VAL A 40 -14.12 4.05 -0.85
CA VAL A 40 -14.96 4.10 -2.05
C VAL A 40 -16.44 4.20 -1.67
N LYS A 41 -17.00 3.17 -1.04
CA LYS A 41 -18.39 3.14 -0.53
C LYS A 41 -18.46 3.44 0.96
N VAL A 42 -17.34 3.35 1.67
CA VAL A 42 -17.21 3.63 3.10
C VAL A 42 -16.37 4.88 3.33
N ARG A 43 -16.42 5.41 4.56
CA ARG A 43 -15.68 6.63 4.92
C ARG A 43 -14.17 6.40 5.01
N GLY A 44 -13.74 5.21 5.43
CA GLY A 44 -12.38 4.98 5.89
C GLY A 44 -12.07 5.81 7.14
N GLY A 45 -10.79 6.10 7.37
CA GLY A 45 -10.34 6.87 8.51
C GLY A 45 -8.82 7.01 8.56
N TYR A 46 -8.32 7.76 9.55
CA TYR A 46 -6.87 7.83 9.82
C TYR A 46 -6.33 6.45 10.17
N GLU A 47 -6.98 5.72 11.10
CA GLU A 47 -6.54 4.37 11.48
C GLU A 47 -6.49 3.41 10.28
N ALA A 48 -7.50 3.42 9.41
CA ALA A 48 -7.44 2.67 8.15
C ALA A 48 -6.22 3.09 7.31
N GLY A 49 -6.01 4.40 7.11
CA GLY A 49 -4.86 4.92 6.38
C GLY A 49 -3.49 4.51 6.96
N LEU A 50 -3.36 4.50 8.29
CA LEU A 50 -2.15 4.04 8.98
C LEU A 50 -1.92 2.55 8.72
N ARG A 51 -2.95 1.71 8.90
CA ARG A 51 -2.85 0.27 8.65
C ARG A 51 -2.56 -0.04 7.19
N ILE A 52 -3.13 0.70 6.25
CA ILE A 52 -2.86 0.57 4.82
C ILE A 52 -1.41 0.95 4.50
N THR A 53 -0.87 1.97 5.17
CA THR A 53 0.57 2.31 5.05
C THR A 53 1.44 1.14 5.49
N GLU A 54 1.14 0.52 6.64
CA GLU A 54 1.87 -0.65 7.14
C GLU A 54 1.71 -1.89 6.24
N ILE A 55 0.50 -2.09 5.66
CA ILE A 55 0.22 -3.13 4.65
C ILE A 55 1.06 -2.90 3.41
N CYS A 56 1.09 -1.68 2.88
CA CYS A 56 1.93 -1.31 1.74
C CYS A 56 3.40 -1.63 2.03
N MET A 57 3.87 -1.37 3.26
CA MET A 57 5.23 -1.69 3.72
C MET A 57 5.47 -3.17 4.07
N GLY A 58 4.49 -4.05 3.83
CA GLY A 58 4.64 -5.48 4.06
C GLY A 58 4.72 -5.89 5.52
N GLY A 59 4.26 -5.05 6.45
CA GLY A 59 4.44 -5.26 7.89
C GLY A 59 5.87 -5.07 8.40
N LEU A 60 6.79 -4.59 7.54
CA LEU A 60 8.16 -4.22 7.91
C LEU A 60 8.31 -2.73 8.26
N GLY A 61 7.20 -1.99 8.26
CA GLY A 61 7.15 -0.59 8.65
C GLY A 61 6.06 -0.33 9.68
N LYS A 62 6.23 0.76 10.42
CA LYS A 62 5.23 1.27 11.35
C LYS A 62 4.80 2.66 10.94
N ALA A 63 3.52 2.94 11.12
CA ALA A 63 2.92 4.24 10.85
C ALA A 63 2.09 4.68 12.05
N TYR A 64 2.30 5.92 12.52
CA TYR A 64 1.49 6.50 13.59
C TYR A 64 1.12 7.95 13.31
N LEU A 65 0.00 8.37 13.89
CA LEU A 65 -0.52 9.73 13.77
C LEU A 65 0.08 10.63 14.85
N THR A 66 0.48 11.82 14.45
CA THR A 66 0.78 12.95 15.33
C THR A 66 0.20 14.22 14.72
N VAL A 67 0.36 15.34 15.40
CA VAL A 67 0.11 16.68 14.83
C VAL A 67 1.40 17.48 14.90
N ARG A 68 1.71 18.28 13.86
CA ARG A 68 2.91 19.12 13.81
C ARG A 68 2.60 20.50 13.22
N TRP A 69 3.38 21.49 13.62
CA TRP A 69 3.40 22.81 12.98
C TRP A 69 4.23 22.78 11.70
N TYR A 70 3.66 23.32 10.63
CA TYR A 70 4.32 23.66 9.38
C TYR A 70 4.14 25.16 9.20
N GLU A 71 5.11 25.94 9.70
CA GLU A 71 4.98 27.39 9.87
C GLU A 71 3.75 27.76 10.71
N ASP A 72 2.76 28.44 10.14
CA ASP A 72 1.52 28.84 10.78
C ASP A 72 0.39 27.79 10.68
N LEU A 73 0.66 26.63 10.07
CA LEU A 73 -0.32 25.56 9.89
C LEU A 73 -0.09 24.38 10.85
N LEU A 74 -1.07 24.10 11.71
CA LEU A 74 -1.08 22.91 12.55
C LEU A 74 -1.81 21.77 11.82
N LEU A 75 -1.08 20.75 11.37
CA LEU A 75 -1.63 19.68 10.53
C LEU A 75 -1.42 18.28 11.13
N PRO A 76 -2.41 17.37 10.98
CA PRO A 76 -2.19 15.94 11.16
C PRO A 76 -1.01 15.48 10.31
N THR A 77 -0.14 14.66 10.89
CA THR A 77 1.10 14.21 10.27
C THR A 77 1.25 12.73 10.51
N VAL A 78 1.53 11.98 9.46
CA VAL A 78 1.93 10.58 9.57
C VAL A 78 3.44 10.53 9.80
N VAL A 79 3.86 9.73 10.78
CA VAL A 79 5.27 9.37 10.98
C VAL A 79 5.44 7.91 10.61
N VAL A 80 6.44 7.63 9.79
CA VAL A 80 6.74 6.30 9.27
C VAL A 80 8.18 5.95 9.56
N TYR A 81 8.42 4.71 9.99
CA TYR A 81 9.78 4.19 10.16
C TYR A 81 9.87 2.69 9.86
N SER A 82 11.08 2.24 9.52
CA SER A 82 11.40 0.85 9.21
C SER A 82 12.88 0.54 9.46
N ASP A 83 13.12 -0.64 10.01
CA ASP A 83 14.46 -1.22 10.17
C ASP A 83 14.87 -2.10 8.98
N GLU A 84 13.97 -2.28 8.00
CA GLU A 84 14.21 -3.00 6.74
C GLU A 84 13.77 -2.14 5.54
N PRO A 85 14.27 -0.89 5.44
CA PRO A 85 13.64 0.14 4.61
C PRO A 85 13.73 -0.17 3.11
N CYS A 86 14.79 -0.85 2.66
CA CYS A 86 14.92 -1.29 1.27
C CYS A 86 13.76 -2.22 0.85
N ILE A 87 13.47 -3.25 1.65
CA ILE A 87 12.41 -4.23 1.36
C ILE A 87 11.04 -3.59 1.61
N ALA A 88 10.85 -2.91 2.73
CA ALA A 88 9.58 -2.30 3.10
C ALA A 88 9.12 -1.28 2.04
N THR A 89 10.03 -0.43 1.55
CA THR A 89 9.68 0.62 0.59
C THR A 89 9.66 0.11 -0.86
N LEU A 90 10.77 -0.40 -1.37
CA LEU A 90 10.88 -0.76 -2.79
C LEU A 90 10.31 -2.15 -3.10
N GLY A 91 10.53 -3.10 -2.18
CA GLY A 91 10.05 -4.48 -2.30
C GLY A 91 8.56 -4.66 -2.07
N ALA A 92 7.91 -3.74 -1.34
CA ALA A 92 6.48 -3.76 -1.07
C ALA A 92 5.79 -2.42 -1.43
N GLN A 93 6.07 -1.33 -0.72
CA GLN A 93 5.26 -0.10 -0.75
C GLN A 93 5.16 0.55 -2.14
N PHE A 94 6.26 0.58 -2.91
CA PHE A 94 6.34 1.24 -4.19
C PHE A 94 5.21 0.83 -5.15
N ALA A 95 4.57 1.82 -5.79
CA ALA A 95 3.45 1.63 -6.71
C ALA A 95 3.90 1.21 -8.12
N GLY A 96 4.68 0.12 -8.18
CA GLY A 96 5.40 -0.29 -9.38
C GLY A 96 4.65 -1.22 -10.35
N TRP A 97 3.46 -1.72 -9.98
CA TRP A 97 2.75 -2.71 -10.79
C TRP A 97 1.56 -2.09 -11.52
N ARG A 98 1.70 -1.87 -12.82
CA ARG A 98 0.58 -1.40 -13.67
C ARG A 98 -0.33 -2.58 -13.99
N ILE A 99 -1.57 -2.53 -13.52
CA ILE A 99 -2.57 -3.58 -13.74
C ILE A 99 -3.65 -3.05 -14.66
N LYS A 100 -3.89 -3.76 -15.77
CA LYS A 100 -4.93 -3.46 -16.76
C LYS A 100 -5.67 -4.74 -17.13
N VAL A 101 -6.93 -4.85 -16.74
CA VAL A 101 -7.80 -6.00 -17.01
C VAL A 101 -9.17 -5.48 -17.40
N GLY A 102 -9.57 -5.69 -18.66
CA GLY A 102 -10.75 -5.01 -19.23
C GLY A 102 -10.66 -3.49 -19.06
N ASP A 103 -11.69 -2.90 -18.44
CA ASP A 103 -11.77 -1.46 -18.14
C ASP A 103 -11.16 -1.07 -16.79
N PHE A 104 -10.69 -2.04 -16.00
CA PHE A 104 -10.00 -1.78 -14.74
C PHE A 104 -8.55 -1.41 -15.02
N PHE A 105 -8.14 -0.25 -14.51
CA PHE A 105 -6.76 0.23 -14.53
C PHE A 105 -6.41 0.82 -13.18
N ALA A 106 -5.32 0.33 -12.57
CA ALA A 106 -4.80 0.85 -11.32
C ALA A 106 -3.28 0.61 -11.21
N LEU A 107 -2.62 1.42 -10.38
CA LEU A 107 -1.29 1.13 -9.89
C LEU A 107 -1.43 0.25 -8.63
N GLY A 108 -0.88 -0.96 -8.70
CA GLY A 108 -0.75 -1.87 -7.59
C GLY A 108 0.49 -1.55 -6.77
N SER A 109 0.28 -1.32 -5.48
CA SER A 109 1.31 -1.27 -4.44
C SER A 109 1.24 -2.51 -3.56
N GLY A 110 2.25 -2.69 -2.72
CA GLY A 110 2.23 -3.66 -1.64
C GLY A 110 2.84 -5.03 -1.97
N PRO A 111 2.74 -5.96 -1.00
CA PRO A 111 3.51 -7.20 -0.95
C PRO A 111 3.36 -8.16 -2.13
N ALA A 112 2.19 -8.19 -2.79
CA ALA A 112 1.96 -9.06 -3.94
C ALA A 112 2.99 -8.86 -5.06
N ARG A 113 3.53 -7.64 -5.17
CA ARG A 113 4.62 -7.32 -6.10
C ARG A 113 5.87 -8.17 -5.87
N ALA A 114 6.15 -8.58 -4.64
CA ALA A 114 7.31 -9.40 -4.30
C ALA A 114 7.16 -10.87 -4.72
N LEU A 115 5.92 -11.34 -4.92
CA LEU A 115 5.64 -12.64 -5.54
C LEU A 115 5.72 -12.54 -7.06
N SER A 116 5.03 -11.56 -7.64
CA SER A 116 4.96 -11.36 -9.10
C SER A 116 6.22 -10.72 -9.72
N GLN A 117 7.13 -10.24 -8.87
CA GLN A 117 8.38 -9.58 -9.20
C GLN A 117 8.18 -8.37 -10.14
N GLN A 118 7.26 -7.46 -9.78
CA GLN A 118 6.89 -6.30 -10.60
C GLN A 118 7.41 -4.95 -10.05
N PRO A 119 8.33 -4.25 -10.73
CA PRO A 119 9.07 -4.65 -11.94
C PRO A 119 10.30 -5.54 -11.63
N LYS A 120 10.65 -6.47 -12.55
CA LYS A 120 11.70 -7.48 -12.33
C LYS A 120 13.07 -6.89 -12.01
N GLU A 121 13.44 -5.81 -12.69
CA GLU A 121 14.74 -5.14 -12.51
C GLU A 121 14.91 -4.58 -11.09
N LEU A 122 13.82 -4.07 -10.50
CA LEU A 122 13.87 -3.58 -9.13
C LEU A 122 14.13 -4.72 -8.15
N TYR A 123 13.46 -5.86 -8.31
CA TYR A 123 13.68 -7.03 -7.45
C TYR A 123 15.07 -7.64 -7.59
N ALA A 124 15.63 -7.65 -8.80
CA ALA A 124 17.02 -8.03 -9.02
C ALA A 124 17.99 -7.08 -8.29
N LYS A 125 17.72 -5.77 -8.30
CA LYS A 125 18.53 -4.77 -7.60
C LYS A 125 18.49 -4.92 -6.07
N ILE A 126 17.30 -5.09 -5.49
CA ILE A 126 17.15 -5.22 -4.03
C ILE A 126 17.47 -6.63 -3.52
N GLY A 127 17.51 -7.65 -4.40
CA GLY A 127 17.87 -9.02 -4.04
C GLY A 127 16.83 -9.72 -3.16
N TYR A 128 15.54 -9.43 -3.38
CA TYR A 128 14.44 -9.93 -2.57
C TYR A 128 13.37 -10.60 -3.43
N LYS A 129 12.87 -11.75 -2.98
CA LYS A 129 11.69 -12.42 -3.52
C LYS A 129 10.95 -13.05 -2.36
N ASP A 130 9.64 -12.84 -2.32
CA ASP A 130 8.81 -13.42 -1.28
C ASP A 130 8.41 -14.87 -1.65
N GLU A 131 8.09 -15.65 -0.63
CA GLU A 131 7.52 -16.99 -0.72
C GLU A 131 6.30 -17.04 0.20
N SER A 132 5.11 -17.09 -0.41
CA SER A 132 3.83 -17.04 0.31
C SER A 132 2.73 -17.67 -0.56
N ASP A 133 1.75 -18.28 0.10
CA ASP A 133 0.49 -18.79 -0.45
C ASP A 133 -0.64 -17.76 -0.44
N VAL A 134 -0.38 -16.57 0.13
CA VAL A 134 -1.26 -15.41 0.18
C VAL A 134 -0.63 -14.24 -0.56
N ALA A 135 -1.44 -13.48 -1.31
CA ALA A 135 -1.03 -12.24 -1.97
C ALA A 135 -1.85 -11.04 -1.47
N VAL A 136 -1.16 -10.02 -0.94
CA VAL A 136 -1.80 -8.77 -0.49
C VAL A 136 -1.41 -7.63 -1.43
N ILE A 137 -2.41 -6.97 -2.01
CA ILE A 137 -2.22 -5.86 -2.96
C ILE A 137 -3.05 -4.65 -2.53
N VAL A 138 -2.51 -3.45 -2.76
CA VAL A 138 -3.20 -2.18 -2.51
C VAL A 138 -3.38 -1.45 -3.83
N PHE A 139 -4.62 -1.10 -4.14
CA PHE A 139 -4.99 -0.30 -5.32
C PHE A 139 -5.40 1.10 -4.90
N GLU A 140 -4.73 2.10 -5.46
CA GLU A 140 -5.20 3.47 -5.40
C GLU A 140 -6.27 3.67 -6.48
N THR A 141 -7.55 3.47 -6.12
CA THR A 141 -8.67 3.46 -7.08
C THR A 141 -10.00 3.74 -6.41
N ASP A 142 -10.95 4.26 -7.18
CA ASP A 142 -12.37 4.40 -6.85
C ASP A 142 -13.25 3.31 -7.48
N LYS A 143 -12.64 2.33 -8.16
CA LYS A 143 -13.33 1.22 -8.81
C LYS A 143 -13.12 -0.08 -8.05
N TYR A 144 -14.17 -0.89 -7.96
CA TYR A 144 -14.07 -2.23 -7.40
C TYR A 144 -13.41 -3.16 -8.43
N PRO A 145 -12.34 -3.90 -8.07
CA PRO A 145 -11.75 -4.91 -8.93
C PRO A 145 -12.71 -6.10 -9.13
N SER A 146 -12.85 -6.58 -10.36
CA SER A 146 -13.66 -7.76 -10.69
C SER A 146 -12.92 -9.07 -10.40
N ALA A 147 -13.63 -10.20 -10.45
CA ALA A 147 -13.03 -11.54 -10.32
C ALA A 147 -11.87 -11.76 -11.32
N ASP A 148 -11.95 -11.19 -12.54
CA ASP A 148 -10.88 -11.27 -13.53
C ASP A 148 -9.60 -10.53 -13.07
N VAL A 149 -9.74 -9.42 -12.34
CA VAL A 149 -8.60 -8.71 -11.74
C VAL A 149 -7.96 -9.58 -10.65
N PHE A 150 -8.77 -10.20 -9.80
CA PHE A 150 -8.29 -11.13 -8.76
C PHE A 150 -7.56 -12.32 -9.37
N LYS A 151 -8.13 -12.95 -10.39
CA LYS A 151 -7.50 -14.05 -11.12
C LYS A 151 -6.18 -13.62 -11.76
N TYR A 152 -6.14 -12.46 -12.40
CA TYR A 152 -4.90 -11.91 -12.97
C TYR A 152 -3.81 -11.73 -11.91
N VAL A 153 -4.15 -11.17 -10.74
CA VAL A 153 -3.18 -10.97 -9.64
C VAL A 153 -2.72 -12.34 -9.11
N ALA A 154 -3.64 -13.27 -8.90
CA ALA A 154 -3.37 -14.62 -8.43
C ALA A 154 -2.39 -15.37 -9.35
N ASP A 155 -2.68 -15.41 -10.64
CA ASP A 155 -1.86 -16.05 -11.67
C ASP A 155 -0.44 -15.46 -11.71
N LYS A 156 -0.31 -14.14 -11.56
CA LYS A 156 0.98 -13.46 -11.54
C LYS A 156 1.76 -13.68 -10.25
N CYS A 157 1.08 -13.91 -9.14
CA CYS A 157 1.71 -14.17 -7.84
C CYS A 157 1.95 -15.66 -7.58
N GLY A 158 1.35 -16.56 -8.38
CA GLY A 158 1.43 -18.01 -8.17
C GLY A 158 0.66 -18.47 -6.92
N VAL A 159 -0.48 -17.84 -6.62
CA VAL A 159 -1.36 -18.19 -5.50
C VAL A 159 -2.77 -18.50 -5.99
N GLU A 160 -3.59 -19.12 -5.13
CA GLU A 160 -5.01 -19.32 -5.42
C GLU A 160 -5.77 -17.99 -5.43
N PRO A 161 -6.76 -17.77 -6.33
CA PRO A 161 -7.56 -16.54 -6.35
C PRO A 161 -8.25 -16.22 -5.02
N SER A 162 -8.67 -17.23 -4.25
CA SER A 162 -9.24 -17.04 -2.91
C SER A 162 -8.27 -16.48 -1.88
N ASN A 163 -6.96 -16.59 -2.13
CA ASN A 163 -5.90 -16.13 -1.25
C ASN A 163 -5.34 -14.75 -1.66
N VAL A 164 -6.07 -14.03 -2.53
CA VAL A 164 -5.75 -12.65 -2.90
C VAL A 164 -6.62 -11.70 -2.08
N TYR A 165 -5.95 -10.75 -1.43
CA TYR A 165 -6.58 -9.70 -0.63
C TYR A 165 -6.24 -8.34 -1.23
N ALA A 166 -7.26 -7.62 -1.69
CA ALA A 166 -7.11 -6.34 -2.34
C ALA A 166 -7.66 -5.22 -1.45
N VAL A 167 -6.78 -4.35 -0.97
CA VAL A 167 -7.20 -3.09 -0.35
C VAL A 167 -7.46 -2.07 -1.45
N ILE A 168 -8.60 -1.39 -1.43
CA ILE A 168 -8.89 -0.28 -2.34
C ILE A 168 -9.03 1.02 -1.55
N THR A 169 -8.39 2.08 -2.02
CA THR A 169 -8.48 3.40 -1.40
C THR A 169 -8.34 4.51 -2.45
N PRO A 170 -9.33 5.41 -2.60
CA PRO A 170 -9.21 6.54 -3.51
C PRO A 170 -8.23 7.58 -2.99
N THR A 171 -7.51 8.24 -3.90
CA THR A 171 -6.69 9.44 -3.63
C THR A 171 -7.49 10.56 -2.94
N SER A 172 -8.80 10.63 -3.22
CA SER A 172 -9.74 11.62 -2.66
C SER A 172 -10.33 11.23 -1.29
N SER A 173 -9.80 10.20 -0.63
CA SER A 173 -10.24 9.73 0.69
C SER A 173 -9.21 10.05 1.79
N ILE A 174 -9.64 10.03 3.06
CA ILE A 174 -8.70 10.27 4.18
C ILE A 174 -7.67 9.15 4.34
N ALA A 175 -8.07 7.91 4.06
CA ALA A 175 -7.16 6.77 4.02
C ALA A 175 -6.15 6.93 2.88
N GLY A 176 -6.60 7.41 1.71
CA GLY A 176 -5.77 7.75 0.56
C GLY A 176 -4.73 8.81 0.89
N SER A 177 -5.16 9.99 1.38
CA SER A 177 -4.23 11.04 1.82
C SER A 177 -3.20 10.53 2.82
N THR A 178 -3.63 9.69 3.78
CA THR A 178 -2.75 9.14 4.82
C THR A 178 -1.72 8.19 4.22
N GLN A 179 -2.13 7.22 3.38
CA GLN A 179 -1.18 6.25 2.81
C GLN A 179 -0.19 6.90 1.85
N ILE A 180 -0.62 7.91 1.08
CA ILE A 180 0.27 8.62 0.15
C ILE A 180 1.31 9.41 0.94
N SER A 181 0.89 10.14 1.97
CA SER A 181 1.81 10.82 2.89
C SER A 181 2.75 9.82 3.59
N GLY A 182 2.26 8.61 3.86
CA GLY A 182 3.03 7.50 4.44
C GLY A 182 4.15 6.97 3.53
N ARG A 183 4.24 7.41 2.28
CA ARG A 183 5.33 7.09 1.35
C ARG A 183 6.55 8.00 1.52
N ILE A 184 6.57 8.87 2.53
CA ILE A 184 7.67 9.83 2.75
C ILE A 184 9.07 9.19 2.81
N VAL A 185 9.19 7.97 3.34
CA VAL A 185 10.47 7.23 3.35
C VAL A 185 10.73 6.59 1.98
N GLU A 186 9.70 6.05 1.33
CA GLU A 186 9.78 5.42 0.01
C GLU A 186 10.25 6.40 -1.06
N THR A 187 9.72 7.63 -1.10
CA THR A 187 10.11 8.63 -2.11
C THR A 187 11.59 8.96 -2.04
N GLY A 188 12.15 9.11 -0.84
CA GLY A 188 13.58 9.34 -0.62
C GLY A 188 14.44 8.17 -1.07
N ILE A 189 14.08 6.94 -0.66
CA ILE A 189 14.84 5.73 -1.02
C ILE A 189 14.75 5.42 -2.51
N HIS A 190 13.57 5.58 -3.10
CA HIS A 190 13.37 5.45 -4.54
C HIS A 190 14.24 6.47 -5.28
N LYS A 191 14.25 7.73 -4.84
CA LYS A 191 15.08 8.76 -5.49
C LYS A 191 16.58 8.47 -5.38
N LEU A 192 17.07 8.06 -4.21
CA LEU A 192 18.46 7.63 -4.04
C LEU A 192 18.81 6.48 -5.00
N THR A 193 17.90 5.52 -5.15
CA THR A 193 18.07 4.37 -6.05
C THR A 193 18.14 4.76 -7.52
N GLU A 194 17.32 5.73 -7.95
CA GLU A 194 17.37 6.31 -9.29
C GLU A 194 18.68 7.07 -9.55
N LEU A 195 19.24 7.72 -8.52
CA LEU A 195 20.53 8.42 -8.58
C LEU A 195 21.74 7.47 -8.54
N GLY A 196 21.51 6.15 -8.53
CA GLY A 196 22.56 5.14 -8.56
C GLY A 196 23.09 4.72 -7.19
N PHE A 197 22.50 5.20 -6.10
CA PHE A 197 22.80 4.67 -4.76
C PHE A 197 22.25 3.25 -4.63
N ASP A 198 23.00 2.36 -3.98
CA ASP A 198 22.54 1.00 -3.69
C ASP A 198 21.54 1.03 -2.51
N PRO A 199 20.24 0.75 -2.73
CA PRO A 199 19.24 0.83 -1.66
C PRO A 199 19.48 -0.15 -0.52
N LYS A 200 20.24 -1.24 -0.74
CA LYS A 200 20.59 -2.20 0.31
C LYS A 200 21.54 -1.61 1.36
N LYS A 201 22.15 -0.46 1.09
CA LYS A 201 23.00 0.27 2.04
C LYS A 201 22.21 1.17 2.99
N VAL A 202 20.89 1.34 2.78
CA VAL A 202 20.03 2.05 3.72
C VAL A 202 19.68 1.11 4.87
N VAL A 203 20.26 1.33 6.04
CA VAL A 203 20.10 0.43 7.21
C VAL A 203 18.79 0.70 7.96
N TYR A 204 18.45 1.97 8.15
CA TYR A 204 17.24 2.41 8.85
C TYR A 204 16.61 3.58 8.09
N GLY A 205 15.29 3.71 8.17
CA GLY A 205 14.57 4.84 7.57
C GLY A 205 13.47 5.34 8.49
N ALA A 206 13.38 6.66 8.67
CA ALA A 206 12.28 7.31 9.35
C ALA A 206 11.94 8.64 8.66
N GLY A 207 10.67 8.99 8.62
CA GLY A 207 10.18 10.20 7.96
C GLY A 207 8.83 10.63 8.48
N ALA A 208 8.47 11.87 8.22
CA ALA A 208 7.17 12.41 8.59
C ALA A 208 6.65 13.33 7.48
N ALA A 209 5.35 13.26 7.19
CA ALA A 209 4.70 14.10 6.20
C ALA A 209 3.30 14.54 6.66
N PRO A 210 2.87 15.78 6.35
CA PRO A 210 1.53 16.24 6.67
C PRO A 210 0.51 15.43 5.86
N ILE A 211 -0.61 15.08 6.47
CA ILE A 211 -1.72 14.42 5.78
C ILE A 211 -2.54 15.48 5.06
N ALA A 212 -2.55 15.42 3.73
CA ALA A 212 -3.19 16.44 2.91
C ALA A 212 -4.72 16.48 3.11
N PRO A 213 -5.35 17.68 3.21
CA PRO A 213 -6.79 17.82 3.22
C PRO A 213 -7.43 17.23 1.95
N ILE A 214 -8.45 16.39 2.14
CA ILE A 214 -9.14 15.71 1.05
C ILE A 214 -9.72 16.69 0.01
N HIS A 215 -9.79 16.24 -1.23
CA HIS A 215 -10.43 16.98 -2.31
C HIS A 215 -11.23 16.01 -3.19
N PRO A 216 -12.49 16.31 -3.56
CA PRO A 216 -13.33 15.38 -4.31
C PRO A 216 -12.84 15.11 -5.74
N LYS A 217 -12.20 16.11 -6.38
CA LYS A 217 -11.59 15.93 -7.71
C LYS A 217 -10.23 15.22 -7.59
N PHE A 218 -10.11 14.04 -8.20
CA PHE A 218 -8.88 13.23 -8.24
C PHE A 218 -7.63 14.04 -8.58
N THR A 219 -7.63 14.82 -9.67
CA THR A 219 -6.45 15.58 -10.11
C THR A 219 -5.97 16.64 -9.10
N ARG A 220 -6.88 17.17 -8.29
CA ARG A 220 -6.55 18.11 -7.21
C ARG A 220 -6.09 17.38 -5.96
N ALA A 221 -6.66 16.21 -5.66
CA ALA A 221 -6.20 15.36 -4.56
C ALA A 221 -4.77 14.88 -4.83
N MET A 222 -4.52 14.32 -6.02
CA MET A 222 -3.20 13.88 -6.49
C MET A 222 -2.13 14.98 -6.44
N GLY A 223 -2.50 16.25 -6.67
CA GLY A 223 -1.55 17.36 -6.56
C GLY A 223 -1.31 17.83 -5.11
N ARG A 224 -2.18 17.46 -4.16
CA ARG A 224 -2.05 17.82 -2.74
C ARG A 224 -1.29 16.76 -1.94
N THR A 225 -1.51 15.50 -2.27
CA THR A 225 -0.93 14.32 -1.63
C THR A 225 0.42 14.00 -2.23
#